data_AF-A0A1L9GSZ0-F1
#
_entry.id   AF-A0A1L9GSZ0-F1
#
_cell.length_a   1.000
_cell.length_b   1.000
_cell.length_c   1.000
_cell.angle_alpha   90.00
_cell.angle_beta   90.00
_cell.angle_gamma   90.00
#
_symmetry.space_group_name_H-M   'P 1'
#
loop_
_entity.id
_entity.type
_entity.pdbx_description
1 polymer ?
#
loop_
_entity_poly.entity_id
_entity_poly.type
_entity_poly.pdbx_seq_one_letter_code
_entity_poly.pdbx_strand_id
1 'polypeptide(L)'
;MVTNLLTDLVDRGFAIPQGALAVIDGAKALAKALRDVFGDALAIQRCTVHKTRNVLDHVADSDQSRIRQRLRKAYQEPTAEEALKALKALAADLEHDYPQAAKSLREGMEDTVTVQRLQLSGTLRQSLATTNALESVNSQFRTHAKNVKRWSNGDQVLQWLAAASLFIEDHLKRLPGYRDLRTLQLALRRFLHLDKRSVGEMVAS
;
A
#
# COMPACT_ATOMS: atom_id res chain seq x y z
N MET A 1 -4.46 17.07 -9.12
CA MET A 1 -5.05 16.95 -7.77
C MET A 1 -4.18 16.11 -6.85
N VAL A 2 -3.99 14.79 -7.08
CA VAL A 2 -3.15 13.96 -6.20
C VAL A 2 -1.65 14.31 -6.28
N THR A 3 -1.14 14.57 -7.49
CA THR A 3 0.25 15.00 -7.69
C THR A 3 0.56 16.31 -6.95
N ASN A 4 -0.36 17.29 -6.99
CA ASN A 4 -0.18 18.57 -6.30
C ASN A 4 -0.04 18.38 -4.79
N LEU A 5 -0.82 17.48 -4.18
CA LEU A 5 -0.70 17.16 -2.76
C LEU A 5 0.69 16.60 -2.42
N LEU A 6 1.20 15.67 -3.23
CA LEU A 6 2.52 15.08 -3.01
C LEU A 6 3.65 16.07 -3.27
N THR A 7 3.48 16.97 -4.25
CA THR A 7 4.44 18.03 -4.55
C THR A 7 4.49 19.04 -3.41
N ASP A 8 3.33 19.44 -2.86
CA ASP A 8 3.25 20.32 -1.68
C ASP A 8 3.97 19.72 -0.46
N LEU A 9 3.88 18.40 -0.24
CA LEU A 9 4.65 17.74 0.82
C LEU A 9 6.15 17.91 0.62
N VAL A 10 6.64 17.74 -0.61
CA VAL A 10 8.07 17.91 -0.96
C VAL A 10 8.50 19.36 -0.79
N ASP A 11 7.68 20.31 -1.25
CA ASP A 11 7.93 21.76 -1.12
C ASP A 11 8.01 22.19 0.36
N ARG A 12 7.28 21.49 1.24
CA ARG A 12 7.33 21.66 2.71
C ARG A 12 8.49 20.92 3.38
N GLY A 13 9.39 20.30 2.62
CA GLY A 13 10.61 19.66 3.09
C GLY A 13 10.50 18.16 3.35
N PHE A 14 9.42 17.50 2.93
CA PHE A 14 9.34 16.04 3.03
C PHE A 14 10.34 15.38 2.05
N ALA A 15 11.33 14.70 2.62
CA ALA A 15 12.34 13.97 1.86
C ALA A 15 12.43 12.51 2.30
N ILE A 16 12.76 11.62 1.37
CA ILE A 16 12.93 10.18 1.60
C ILE A 16 14.35 9.73 1.21
N PRO A 17 15.42 10.31 1.81
CA PRO A 17 16.80 10.05 1.40
C PRO A 17 17.23 8.59 1.60
N GLN A 18 16.56 7.86 2.50
CA GLN A 18 16.81 6.44 2.77
C GLN A 18 15.83 5.52 2.04
N GLY A 19 15.03 6.08 1.13
CA GLY A 19 13.93 5.42 0.47
C GLY A 19 12.70 5.23 1.37
N ALA A 20 11.57 4.95 0.75
CA ALA A 20 10.32 4.72 1.46
C ALA A 20 9.47 3.62 0.80
N LEU A 21 8.54 3.07 1.59
CA LEU A 21 7.50 2.17 1.13
C LEU A 21 6.14 2.87 1.26
N ALA A 22 5.45 3.08 0.14
CA ALA A 22 4.06 3.53 0.13
C ALA A 22 3.13 2.32 0.09
N VAL A 23 2.32 2.13 1.14
CA VAL A 23 1.27 1.09 1.18
C VAL A 23 -0.07 1.73 0.82
N ILE A 24 -0.68 1.32 -0.29
CA ILE A 24 -1.90 1.93 -0.85
C ILE A 24 -3.00 0.90 -1.13
N ASP A 25 -4.26 1.33 -1.19
CA ASP A 25 -5.43 0.48 -1.46
C ASP A 25 -5.53 0.01 -2.92
N GLY A 26 -4.98 0.77 -3.86
CA GLY A 26 -5.03 0.50 -5.29
C GLY A 26 -5.49 1.66 -6.16
N ALA A 27 -5.65 2.87 -5.61
CA ALA A 27 -5.94 4.06 -6.41
C ALA A 27 -4.86 4.31 -7.48
N LYS A 28 -5.20 4.06 -8.76
CA LYS A 28 -4.27 4.19 -9.90
C LYS A 28 -3.65 5.59 -10.01
N ALA A 29 -4.46 6.62 -9.80
CA ALA A 29 -4.00 8.01 -9.85
C ALA A 29 -2.98 8.31 -8.75
N LEU A 30 -3.15 7.74 -7.55
CA LEU A 30 -2.19 7.86 -6.46
C LEU A 30 -0.91 7.08 -6.75
N ALA A 31 -1.01 5.84 -7.24
CA ALA A 31 0.15 5.05 -7.63
C ALA A 31 0.97 5.74 -8.72
N LYS A 32 0.31 6.38 -9.69
CA LYS A 32 0.98 7.19 -10.72
C LYS A 32 1.65 8.41 -10.10
N ALA A 33 0.92 9.21 -9.31
CA ALA A 33 1.46 10.42 -8.69
C ALA A 33 2.66 10.13 -7.77
N LEU A 34 2.63 9.02 -7.03
CA LEU A 34 3.75 8.56 -6.20
C LEU A 34 4.99 8.27 -7.03
N ARG A 35 4.85 7.59 -8.18
CA ARG A 35 5.95 7.34 -9.11
C ARG A 35 6.45 8.63 -9.76
N ASP A 36 5.54 9.52 -10.14
CA ASP A 36 5.90 10.79 -10.79
C ASP A 36 6.68 11.71 -9.83
N VAL A 37 6.34 11.76 -8.54
CA VAL A 37 6.96 12.66 -7.56
C VAL A 37 8.21 12.07 -6.90
N PHE A 38 8.19 10.79 -6.54
CA PHE A 38 9.28 10.18 -5.75
C PHE A 38 10.18 9.23 -6.55
N GLY A 39 9.77 8.86 -7.77
CA GLY A 39 10.55 8.01 -8.67
C GLY A 39 11.11 6.75 -8.01
N ASP A 40 12.38 6.48 -8.28
CA ASP A 40 13.10 5.30 -7.80
C ASP A 40 13.45 5.34 -6.30
N ALA A 41 13.11 6.42 -5.58
CA ALA A 41 13.29 6.46 -4.13
C ALA A 41 12.10 5.84 -3.37
N LEU A 42 11.05 5.40 -4.07
CA LEU A 42 9.84 4.88 -3.47
C LEU A 42 9.44 3.51 -4.02
N ALA A 43 9.27 2.54 -3.13
CA ALA A 43 8.61 1.28 -3.43
C ALA A 43 7.10 1.42 -3.16
N ILE A 44 6.26 0.78 -3.98
CA ILE A 44 4.80 0.76 -3.79
C ILE A 44 4.34 -0.64 -3.44
N GLN A 45 3.61 -0.78 -2.33
CA GLN A 45 2.87 -1.98 -1.98
C GLN A 45 1.37 -1.71 -2.13
N ARG A 46 0.70 -2.48 -2.99
CA ARG A 46 -0.77 -2.47 -3.09
C ARG A 46 -1.36 -3.46 -2.09
N CYS A 47 -2.37 -3.02 -1.35
CA CYS A 47 -3.04 -3.81 -0.33
C CYS A 47 -3.64 -5.09 -0.92
N THR A 48 -3.23 -6.25 -0.40
CA THR A 48 -3.68 -7.56 -0.87
C THR A 48 -5.15 -7.82 -0.53
N VAL A 49 -5.66 -7.23 0.55
CA VAL A 49 -7.08 -7.32 0.95
C VAL A 49 -7.97 -6.56 -0.02
N HIS A 50 -7.63 -5.31 -0.32
CA HIS A 50 -8.37 -4.51 -1.32
C HIS A 50 -8.28 -5.14 -2.70
N LYS A 51 -7.09 -5.62 -3.08
CA LYS A 51 -6.93 -6.37 -4.32
C LYS A 51 -7.83 -7.60 -4.39
N THR A 52 -7.89 -8.39 -3.30
CA THR A 52 -8.74 -9.58 -3.23
C THR A 52 -10.21 -9.21 -3.39
N ARG A 53 -10.67 -8.15 -2.71
CA ARG A 53 -12.05 -7.63 -2.88
C ARG A 53 -12.33 -7.26 -4.33
N ASN A 54 -11.49 -6.43 -4.95
CA ASN A 54 -11.66 -5.99 -6.34
C ASN A 54 -11.70 -7.15 -7.36
N VAL A 55 -11.06 -8.29 -7.07
CA VAL A 55 -11.14 -9.48 -7.92
C VAL A 55 -12.46 -10.20 -7.69
N LEU A 56 -12.86 -10.39 -6.43
CA LEU A 56 -14.07 -11.11 -6.05
C LEU A 56 -15.36 -10.37 -6.42
N ASP A 57 -15.34 -9.05 -6.51
CA ASP A 57 -16.48 -8.23 -6.98
C ASP A 57 -16.88 -8.54 -8.43
N HIS A 58 -16.06 -9.28 -9.17
CA HIS A 58 -16.30 -9.73 -10.55
C HIS A 58 -16.52 -11.25 -10.66
N VAL A 59 -16.78 -11.92 -9.54
CA VAL A 59 -16.90 -13.38 -9.44
C VAL A 59 -18.26 -13.72 -8.80
N ALA A 60 -18.93 -14.75 -9.31
CA ALA A 60 -20.18 -15.24 -8.73
C ALA A 60 -19.98 -15.70 -7.29
N ASP A 61 -20.96 -15.44 -6.40
CA ASP A 61 -20.85 -15.73 -4.97
C ASP A 61 -20.48 -17.20 -4.66
N SER A 62 -20.99 -18.14 -5.47
CA SER A 62 -20.69 -19.58 -5.38
C SER A 62 -19.20 -19.91 -5.56
N ASP A 63 -18.47 -19.13 -6.36
CA ASP A 63 -17.06 -19.33 -6.67
C ASP A 63 -16.11 -18.47 -5.82
N GLN A 64 -16.63 -17.42 -5.16
CA GLN A 64 -15.79 -16.49 -4.41
C GLN A 64 -14.98 -17.16 -3.31
N SER A 65 -15.53 -18.15 -2.60
CA SER A 65 -14.80 -18.87 -1.55
C SER A 65 -13.56 -19.59 -2.09
N ARG A 66 -13.71 -20.30 -3.21
CA ARG A 66 -12.64 -21.02 -3.90
C ARG A 66 -11.55 -20.05 -4.37
N ILE A 67 -11.94 -18.96 -5.03
CA ILE A 67 -10.98 -17.98 -5.59
C ILE A 67 -10.26 -17.22 -4.48
N ARG A 68 -10.96 -16.86 -3.39
CA ARG A 68 -10.36 -16.24 -2.20
C ARG A 68 -9.28 -17.14 -1.60
N GLN A 69 -9.53 -18.44 -1.50
CA GLN A 69 -8.53 -19.39 -0.99
C GLN A 69 -7.30 -19.45 -1.90
N ARG A 70 -7.49 -19.45 -3.23
CA ARG A 70 -6.37 -19.44 -4.20
C ARG A 70 -5.53 -18.17 -4.10
N LEU A 71 -6.17 -16.99 -4.00
CA LEU A 71 -5.48 -15.71 -3.78
C LEU A 71 -4.68 -15.73 -2.47
N ARG A 72 -5.29 -16.22 -1.39
CA ARG A 72 -4.63 -16.34 -0.09
C ARG A 72 -3.39 -17.23 -0.18
N LYS A 73 -3.48 -18.39 -0.83
CA LYS A 73 -2.34 -19.30 -1.01
C LYS A 73 -1.22 -18.61 -1.80
N ALA A 74 -1.56 -17.94 -2.90
CA ALA A 74 -0.58 -17.22 -3.72
C ALA A 74 0.18 -16.13 -2.92
N TYR A 75 -0.51 -15.39 -2.04
CA TYR A 75 0.14 -14.39 -1.17
C TYR A 75 0.91 -14.99 0.01
N GLN A 76 0.71 -16.27 0.31
CA GLN A 76 1.45 -17.02 1.33
C GLN A 76 2.75 -17.63 0.81
N GLU A 77 2.98 -17.63 -0.51
CA GLU A 77 4.22 -18.12 -1.10
C GLU A 77 5.46 -17.43 -0.47
N PRO A 78 6.58 -18.14 -0.34
CA PRO A 78 7.76 -17.62 0.35
C PRO A 78 8.46 -16.53 -0.47
N THR A 79 8.44 -16.63 -1.80
CA THR A 79 9.07 -15.67 -2.70
C THR A 79 8.05 -14.86 -3.51
N ALA A 80 8.47 -13.68 -4.01
CA ALA A 80 7.63 -12.87 -4.89
C ALA A 80 7.44 -13.55 -6.25
N GLU A 81 8.45 -14.28 -6.72
CA GLU A 81 8.45 -15.02 -7.98
C GLU A 81 7.39 -16.12 -7.98
N GLU A 82 7.33 -16.92 -6.91
CA GLU A 82 6.32 -17.97 -6.74
C GLU A 82 4.91 -17.38 -6.59
N ALA A 83 4.79 -16.29 -5.80
CA ALA A 83 3.52 -15.58 -5.66
C ALA A 83 3.01 -15.08 -7.02
N LEU A 84 3.87 -14.42 -7.82
CA LEU A 84 3.51 -13.93 -9.14
C LEU A 84 3.18 -15.07 -10.11
N LYS A 85 3.91 -16.18 -10.05
CA LYS A 85 3.59 -17.38 -10.86
C LYS A 85 2.19 -17.91 -10.51
N ALA A 86 1.88 -18.05 -9.23
CA ALA A 86 0.58 -18.51 -8.77
C ALA A 86 -0.55 -17.53 -9.13
N LEU A 87 -0.33 -16.22 -8.98
CA LEU A 87 -1.30 -15.17 -9.34
C LEU A 87 -1.54 -15.12 -10.87
N LYS A 88 -0.49 -15.29 -11.68
CA LYS A 88 -0.60 -15.35 -13.16
C LYS A 88 -1.37 -16.60 -13.61
N ALA A 89 -1.10 -17.75 -13.00
CA ALA A 89 -1.85 -18.97 -13.26
C ALA A 89 -3.34 -18.81 -12.89
N LEU A 90 -3.63 -18.24 -11.72
CA LEU A 90 -5.01 -17.93 -11.33
C LEU A 90 -5.69 -16.96 -12.31
N ALA A 91 -4.99 -15.92 -12.76
CA ALA A 91 -5.54 -14.99 -13.75
C ALA A 91 -5.84 -15.68 -15.10
N ALA A 92 -5.00 -16.63 -15.52
CA ALA A 92 -5.26 -17.41 -16.74
C ALA A 92 -6.50 -18.31 -16.58
N ASP A 93 -6.65 -18.98 -15.43
CA ASP A 93 -7.82 -19.82 -15.17
C ASP A 93 -9.13 -19.03 -15.11
N LEU A 94 -9.08 -17.78 -14.64
CA LEU A 94 -10.23 -16.90 -14.58
C LEU A 94 -10.61 -16.29 -15.94
N GLU A 95 -9.76 -16.39 -16.96
CA GLU A 95 -9.95 -15.65 -18.23
C GLU A 95 -11.24 -16.03 -18.94
N HIS A 96 -11.60 -17.31 -18.90
CA HIS A 96 -12.77 -17.84 -19.61
C HIS A 96 -14.07 -17.44 -18.92
N ASP A 97 -14.22 -17.80 -17.64
CA ASP A 97 -15.47 -17.61 -16.89
C ASP A 97 -15.61 -16.20 -16.32
N TYR A 98 -14.48 -15.55 -15.99
CA TYR A 98 -14.43 -14.28 -15.26
C TYR A 98 -13.38 -13.31 -15.83
N PRO A 99 -13.48 -12.89 -17.11
CA PRO A 99 -12.46 -12.04 -17.76
C PRO A 99 -12.23 -10.72 -17.02
N GLN A 100 -13.26 -10.15 -16.39
CA GLN A 100 -13.14 -8.93 -15.59
C GLN A 100 -12.38 -9.17 -14.28
N ALA A 101 -12.56 -10.33 -13.64
CA ALA A 101 -11.78 -10.72 -12.46
C ALA A 101 -10.32 -10.96 -12.83
N ALA A 102 -10.05 -11.60 -13.97
CA ALA A 102 -8.69 -11.80 -14.49
C ALA A 102 -7.99 -10.47 -14.80
N LYS A 103 -8.67 -9.54 -15.50
CA LYS A 103 -8.19 -8.18 -15.74
C LYS A 103 -7.93 -7.43 -14.44
N SER A 104 -8.89 -7.46 -13.52
CA SER A 104 -8.76 -6.87 -12.19
C SER A 104 -7.56 -7.45 -11.46
N LEU A 105 -7.30 -8.77 -11.55
CA LEU A 105 -6.15 -9.44 -10.94
C LEU A 105 -4.81 -9.04 -11.57
N ARG A 106 -4.70 -8.95 -12.90
CA ARG A 106 -3.48 -8.52 -13.60
C ARG A 106 -3.09 -7.08 -13.28
N GLU A 107 -4.07 -6.21 -13.11
CA GLU A 107 -3.85 -4.78 -12.89
C GLU A 107 -3.05 -4.49 -11.61
N GLY A 108 -1.82 -3.99 -11.72
CA GLY A 108 -1.00 -3.67 -10.54
C GLY A 108 -0.72 -4.89 -9.66
N MET A 109 -0.68 -6.09 -10.25
CA MET A 109 -0.29 -7.34 -9.58
C MET A 109 1.13 -7.25 -9.02
N GLU A 110 2.05 -6.63 -9.76
CA GLU A 110 3.46 -6.51 -9.35
C GLU A 110 3.60 -5.72 -8.03
N ASP A 111 2.76 -4.70 -7.83
CA ASP A 111 2.76 -3.89 -6.61
C ASP A 111 2.23 -4.69 -5.39
N THR A 112 1.50 -5.80 -5.57
CA THR A 112 0.94 -6.55 -4.43
C THR A 112 1.94 -7.49 -3.76
N VAL A 113 3.09 -7.73 -4.41
CA VAL A 113 4.16 -8.61 -3.91
C VAL A 113 5.42 -7.85 -3.50
N THR A 114 5.41 -6.52 -3.48
CA THR A 114 6.57 -5.67 -3.15
C THR A 114 7.17 -6.01 -1.79
N VAL A 115 6.34 -6.22 -0.77
CA VAL A 115 6.80 -6.64 0.57
C VAL A 115 7.49 -8.02 0.55
N GLN A 116 7.07 -8.93 -0.34
CA GLN A 116 7.77 -10.20 -0.56
C GLN A 116 9.11 -10.00 -1.27
N ARG A 117 9.19 -9.07 -2.24
CA ARG A 117 10.46 -8.70 -2.91
C ARG A 117 11.47 -8.10 -1.91
N LEU A 118 10.98 -7.38 -0.91
CA LEU A 118 11.79 -6.87 0.21
C LEU A 118 12.24 -7.96 1.19
N GLN A 119 11.79 -9.21 1.02
CA GLN A 119 12.13 -10.36 1.88
C GLN A 119 11.77 -10.13 3.35
N LEU A 120 10.72 -9.34 3.62
CA LEU A 120 10.23 -9.14 4.97
C LEU A 120 9.48 -10.39 5.44
N SER A 121 9.56 -10.69 6.73
CA SER A 121 8.94 -11.87 7.33
C SER A 121 8.10 -11.51 8.54
N GLY A 122 7.41 -12.52 9.08
CA GLY A 122 6.66 -12.42 10.32
C GLY A 122 5.56 -11.35 10.30
N THR A 123 5.42 -10.69 11.44
CA THR A 123 4.34 -9.72 11.69
C THR A 123 4.46 -8.48 10.83
N LEU A 124 5.68 -7.98 10.57
CA LEU A 124 5.88 -6.77 9.79
C LEU A 124 5.43 -6.97 8.32
N ARG A 125 5.74 -8.14 7.73
CA ARG A 125 5.23 -8.49 6.39
C ARG A 125 3.70 -8.44 6.34
N GLN A 126 3.02 -9.01 7.33
CA GLN A 126 1.56 -9.05 7.37
C GLN A 126 0.97 -7.64 7.50
N SER A 127 1.56 -6.80 8.34
CA SER A 127 1.11 -5.41 8.51
C SER A 127 1.30 -4.59 7.25
N LEU A 128 2.45 -4.69 6.58
CA LEU A 128 2.75 -3.89 5.38
C LEU A 128 2.05 -4.40 4.12
N ALA A 129 1.62 -5.67 4.06
CA ALA A 129 0.86 -6.19 2.93
C ALA A 129 -0.59 -5.64 2.85
N THR A 130 -1.04 -4.91 3.88
CA THR A 130 -2.41 -4.39 4.00
C THR A 130 -2.44 -2.92 4.42
N THR A 131 -3.59 -2.27 4.26
CA THR A 131 -3.82 -0.90 4.75
C THR A 131 -4.52 -0.89 6.12
N ASN A 132 -4.51 -2.00 6.88
CA ASN A 132 -5.25 -2.11 8.14
C ASN A 132 -4.89 -1.02 9.17
N ALA A 133 -3.62 -0.61 9.23
CA ALA A 133 -3.18 0.48 10.09
C ALA A 133 -3.89 1.80 9.74
N LEU A 134 -4.04 2.09 8.43
CA LEU A 134 -4.78 3.24 7.93
C LEU A 134 -6.28 3.11 8.18
N GLU A 135 -6.86 1.92 7.98
CA GLU A 135 -8.29 1.69 8.25
C GLU A 135 -8.64 1.90 9.73
N SER A 136 -7.72 1.54 10.64
CA SER A 136 -7.88 1.81 12.06
C SER A 136 -7.96 3.33 12.35
N VAL A 137 -7.14 4.13 11.68
CA VAL A 137 -7.16 5.60 11.81
C VAL A 137 -8.43 6.18 11.17
N ASN A 138 -8.80 5.72 9.97
CA ASN A 138 -10.03 6.13 9.29
C ASN A 138 -11.29 5.82 10.12
N SER A 139 -11.31 4.68 10.81
CA SER A 139 -12.39 4.31 11.73
C SER A 139 -12.51 5.28 12.91
N GLN A 140 -11.39 5.72 13.46
CA GLN A 140 -11.39 6.75 14.51
C GLN A 140 -11.91 8.09 13.99
N PHE A 141 -11.45 8.55 12.83
CA PHE A 141 -12.00 9.76 12.20
C PHE A 141 -13.52 9.68 12.02
N ARG A 142 -14.04 8.56 11.49
CA ARG A 142 -15.49 8.34 11.38
C ARG A 142 -16.20 8.37 12.73
N THR A 143 -15.56 7.84 13.78
CA THR A 143 -16.10 7.84 15.14
C THR A 143 -16.21 9.26 15.71
N HIS A 144 -15.20 10.11 15.48
CA HIS A 144 -15.25 11.52 15.89
C HIS A 144 -16.28 12.32 15.08
N ALA A 145 -16.44 12.02 13.79
CA ALA A 145 -17.38 12.69 12.91
C ALA A 145 -18.85 12.22 13.07
N LYS A 146 -19.11 11.05 13.69
CA LYS A 146 -20.44 10.38 13.67
C LYS A 146 -21.60 11.23 14.22
N ASN A 147 -21.29 12.14 15.14
CA ASN A 147 -22.28 12.99 15.81
C ASN A 147 -22.54 14.30 15.07
N VAL A 148 -21.70 14.67 14.09
CA VAL A 148 -21.92 15.85 13.25
C VAL A 148 -22.97 15.51 12.20
N LYS A 149 -24.20 16.01 12.38
CA LYS A 149 -25.34 15.70 11.50
C LYS A 149 -25.46 16.64 10.29
N ARG A 150 -24.87 17.82 10.38
CA ARG A 150 -24.89 18.83 9.32
C ARG A 150 -23.54 19.51 9.24
N TRP A 151 -22.96 19.48 8.05
CA TRP A 151 -21.76 20.23 7.71
C TRP A 151 -22.17 21.55 7.06
N SER A 152 -21.63 22.65 7.56
CA SER A 152 -21.91 24.01 7.09
C SER A 152 -21.11 24.36 5.83
N ASN A 153 -19.85 23.90 5.74
CA ASN A 153 -18.96 24.08 4.58
C ASN A 153 -17.75 23.11 4.67
N GLY A 154 -16.88 23.16 3.67
CA GLY A 154 -15.65 22.37 3.62
C GLY A 154 -14.64 22.73 4.72
N ASP A 155 -14.54 24.00 5.11
CA ASP A 155 -13.62 24.45 6.17
C ASP A 155 -13.97 23.83 7.51
N GLN A 156 -15.26 23.70 7.82
CA GLN A 156 -15.72 23.01 9.01
C GLN A 156 -15.26 21.54 9.00
N VAL A 157 -15.32 20.87 7.86
CA VAL A 157 -14.82 19.48 7.73
C VAL A 157 -13.32 19.43 8.02
N LEU A 158 -12.54 20.37 7.47
CA LEU A 158 -11.09 20.44 7.69
C LEU A 158 -10.74 20.73 9.16
N GLN A 159 -11.44 21.66 9.81
CA GLN A 159 -11.26 21.97 11.23
C GLN A 159 -11.57 20.77 12.12
N TRP A 160 -12.67 20.05 11.84
CA TRP A 160 -13.01 18.83 12.56
C TRP A 160 -11.99 17.73 12.35
N LEU A 161 -11.48 17.58 11.12
CA LEU A 161 -10.43 16.60 10.83
C LEU A 161 -9.15 16.93 11.59
N ALA A 162 -8.73 18.20 11.61
CA ALA A 162 -7.56 18.65 12.35
C ALA A 162 -7.70 18.45 13.86
N ALA A 163 -8.86 18.79 14.44
CA ALA A 163 -9.14 18.54 15.85
C ALA A 163 -9.12 17.05 16.17
N ALA A 164 -9.81 16.22 15.35
CA ALA A 164 -9.80 14.77 15.51
C ALA A 164 -8.39 14.18 15.39
N SER A 165 -7.54 14.70 14.51
CA SER A 165 -6.14 14.27 14.39
C SER A 165 -5.38 14.43 15.69
N LEU A 166 -5.54 15.56 16.40
CA LEU A 166 -4.90 15.79 17.70
C LEU A 166 -5.36 14.78 18.76
N PHE A 167 -6.66 14.44 18.78
CA PHE A 167 -7.17 13.42 19.71
C PHE A 167 -6.71 12.00 19.35
N ILE A 168 -6.60 11.69 18.06
CA ILE A 168 -6.21 10.36 17.58
C ILE A 168 -4.72 10.11 17.85
N GLU A 169 -3.88 11.14 17.74
CA GLU A 169 -2.42 11.06 17.91
C GLU A 169 -2.03 10.35 19.21
N ASP A 170 -2.66 10.72 20.33
CA ASP A 170 -2.41 10.15 21.66
C ASP A 170 -2.79 8.66 21.79
N HIS A 171 -3.57 8.14 20.84
CA HIS A 171 -4.11 6.78 20.86
C HIS A 171 -3.58 5.90 19.73
N LEU A 172 -2.63 6.41 18.93
CA LEU A 172 -2.03 5.63 17.86
C LEU A 172 -1.24 4.44 18.41
N LYS A 173 -1.61 3.25 17.93
CA LYS A 173 -0.89 2.02 18.26
C LYS A 173 0.33 1.89 17.37
N ARG A 174 1.41 1.37 17.95
CA ARG A 174 2.59 0.96 17.17
C ARG A 174 2.17 -0.10 16.15
N LEU A 175 2.77 -0.01 14.96
CA LEU A 175 2.57 -1.01 13.92
C LEU A 175 3.00 -2.40 14.45
N PRO A 176 2.20 -3.45 14.27
CA PRO A 176 2.67 -4.80 14.57
C PRO A 176 3.95 -5.11 13.78
N GLY A 177 4.99 -5.60 14.46
CA GLY A 177 6.32 -5.76 13.87
C GLY A 177 7.18 -4.49 13.80
N TYR A 178 6.81 -3.38 14.48
CA TYR A 178 7.58 -2.12 14.46
C TYR A 178 9.06 -2.27 14.87
N ARG A 179 9.41 -3.31 15.62
CA ARG A 179 10.80 -3.60 16.01
C ARG A 179 11.68 -3.94 14.81
N ASP A 180 11.07 -4.41 13.72
CA ASP A 180 11.76 -4.80 12.49
C ASP A 180 11.84 -3.66 11.46
N LEU A 181 11.47 -2.42 11.82
CA LEU A 181 11.52 -1.26 10.89
C LEU A 181 12.95 -0.98 10.39
N ARG A 182 13.98 -1.28 11.18
CA ARG A 182 15.37 -1.18 10.72
C ARG A 182 15.66 -2.18 9.61
N THR A 183 15.11 -3.39 9.69
CA THR A 183 15.20 -4.42 8.65
C THR A 183 14.51 -3.95 7.37
N LEU A 184 13.33 -3.33 7.49
CA LEU A 184 12.64 -2.69 6.35
C LEU A 184 13.51 -1.62 5.69
N GLN A 185 14.13 -0.74 6.46
CA GLN A 185 14.95 0.34 5.93
C GLN A 185 16.18 -0.19 5.17
N LEU A 186 16.87 -1.21 5.69
CA LEU A 186 17.97 -1.87 5.00
C LEU A 186 17.50 -2.58 3.72
N ALA A 187 16.36 -3.27 3.78
CA ALA A 187 15.77 -3.93 2.62
C ALA A 187 15.41 -2.93 1.52
N LEU A 188 14.83 -1.77 1.88
CA LEU A 188 14.49 -0.70 0.95
C LEU A 188 15.72 -0.11 0.28
N ARG A 189 16.79 0.20 1.04
CA ARG A 189 18.04 0.72 0.46
C ARG A 189 18.64 -0.21 -0.59
N ARG A 190 18.64 -1.51 -0.30
CA ARG A 190 19.09 -2.56 -1.24
C ARG A 190 18.18 -2.65 -2.47
N PHE A 191 16.87 -2.70 -2.24
CA PHE A 191 15.85 -2.86 -3.30
C PHE A 191 15.77 -1.67 -4.25
N LEU A 192 15.94 -0.46 -3.72
CA LEU A 192 15.89 0.81 -4.47
C LEU A 192 17.29 1.26 -4.97
N HIS A 193 18.32 0.43 -4.78
CA HIS A 193 19.70 0.69 -5.19
C HIS A 193 20.29 2.01 -4.67
N LEU A 194 19.87 2.45 -3.48
CA LEU A 194 20.28 3.72 -2.89
C LEU A 194 21.74 3.71 -2.40
N ASP A 195 22.26 2.53 -2.04
CA ASP A 195 23.64 2.38 -1.56
C ASP A 195 24.70 2.71 -2.62
N LYS A 196 24.32 2.69 -3.91
CA LYS A 196 25.22 3.06 -5.02
C LYS A 196 25.25 4.57 -5.27
N ARG A 197 24.24 5.34 -4.83
CA ARG A 197 24.16 6.80 -5.07
C ARG A 197 25.11 7.59 -4.18
N SER A 198 25.35 7.14 -2.94
CA SER A 198 26.29 7.78 -2.01
C SER A 198 27.76 7.71 -2.43
N VAL A 199 28.13 6.82 -3.37
CA VAL A 199 29.52 6.71 -3.86
C VAL A 199 29.76 7.63 -5.07
N GLY A 200 28.73 7.93 -5.86
CA GLY A 200 28.85 8.78 -7.06
C GLY A 200 29.06 10.28 -6.75
N GLU A 201 28.53 10.78 -5.64
CA GLU A 201 28.67 12.19 -5.24
C GLU A 201 30.01 12.50 -4.55
N MET A 202 30.76 11.51 -4.07
CA MET A 202 32.09 11.70 -3.47
C MET A 202 33.25 11.68 -4.48
N VAL A 203 33.03 11.25 -5.72
CA VAL A 203 34.09 11.14 -6.76
C VAL A 203 34.00 12.31 -7.76
N ALA A 204 33.00 13.19 -7.62
CA ALA A 204 32.77 14.34 -8.50
C ALA A 204 33.05 15.69 -7.82
N SER A 205 33.84 15.73 -6.73
CA SER A 205 34.26 16.96 -6.05
C SER A 205 35.77 17.06 -5.94
#